data_AF-A0A3C0BAN1-F1
#
_entry.id   AF-A0A3C0BAN1-F1
#
_cell.length_a   1.000
_cell.length_b   1.000
_cell.length_c   1.000
_cell.angle_alpha   90.00
_cell.angle_beta   90.00
_cell.angle_gamma   90.00
#
_symmetry.space_group_name_H-M   'P 1'
#
loop_
_entity.id
_entity.type
_entity.pdbx_description
1 polymer ?
#
loop_
_entity_poly.entity_id
_entity_poly.type
_entity_poly.pdbx_seq_one_letter_code
_entity_poly.pdbx_strand_id
1 'polypeptide(L)'
;MIYITRKEHFNAAHRLFRADYSDEKNLEVFGKCSNPNWHGHNYELFVTVKGEPDPETGFVMNLRTLSEIMLNRVIDKLDHKNVNLEVDFMAGKLASTENLAVAIWHQLEEPVS
;
A
#
# COMPACT_ATOMS: atom_id res chain seq x y z
N MET A 1 7.35 -8.18 25.10
CA MET A 1 7.04 -7.97 23.67
C MET A 1 6.85 -6.49 23.40
N ILE A 2 7.47 -5.97 22.35
CA ILE A 2 7.34 -4.57 21.93
C ILE A 2 6.88 -4.50 20.46
N TYR A 3 6.49 -3.30 20.03
CA TYR A 3 6.16 -2.98 18.64
C TYR A 3 7.18 -2.00 18.10
N ILE A 4 7.63 -2.21 16.87
CA ILE A 4 8.47 -1.27 16.13
C ILE A 4 7.79 -0.94 14.81
N THR A 5 7.76 0.34 14.46
CA THR A 5 7.11 0.83 13.24
C THR A 5 8.14 1.46 12.33
N ARG A 6 8.14 1.04 11.06
CA ARG A 6 8.87 1.71 9.99
C ARG A 6 7.88 2.50 9.13
N LYS A 7 8.24 3.76 8.85
CA LYS A 7 7.49 4.64 7.96
C LYS A 7 8.22 4.73 6.62
N GLU A 8 7.48 4.54 5.54
CA GLU A 8 7.91 4.84 4.17
C GLU A 8 6.88 5.76 3.49
N HIS A 9 7.20 6.28 2.30
CA HIS A 9 6.28 7.09 1.50
C HIS A 9 6.37 6.70 0.02
N PHE A 10 5.29 6.94 -0.71
CA PHE A 10 5.25 6.80 -2.16
C PHE A 10 4.17 7.72 -2.76
N ASN A 11 4.33 8.10 -4.02
CA ASN A 11 3.40 8.96 -4.73
C ASN A 11 2.69 8.15 -5.80
N ALA A 12 1.36 8.10 -5.78
CA ALA A 12 0.61 7.29 -6.73
C ALA A 12 -0.67 7.98 -7.20
N ALA A 13 -1.02 7.74 -8.46
CA ALA A 13 -2.30 8.12 -9.02
C ALA A 13 -3.29 6.95 -8.96
N HIS A 14 -4.57 7.24 -8.79
CA HIS A 14 -5.62 6.23 -8.85
C HIS A 14 -6.99 6.84 -9.21
N ARG A 15 -7.93 5.94 -9.50
CA ARG A 15 -9.35 6.25 -9.65
C ARG A 15 -10.13 5.18 -8.92
N LEU A 16 -11.06 5.62 -8.09
CA LEU A 16 -12.03 4.73 -7.45
C LEU A 16 -13.25 4.64 -8.35
N PHE A 17 -13.37 3.55 -9.10
CA PHE A 17 -14.50 3.34 -10.01
C PHE A 17 -14.80 1.86 -10.21
N ARG A 18 -16.04 1.59 -10.61
CA ARG A 18 -16.53 0.30 -11.05
C ARG A 18 -16.76 0.34 -12.56
N ALA A 19 -16.21 -0.66 -13.26
CA ALA A 19 -16.31 -0.75 -14.71
C ALA A 19 -17.72 -1.09 -15.21
N ASP A 20 -18.56 -1.67 -14.35
CA ASP A 20 -19.97 -1.98 -14.61
C ASP A 20 -20.91 -0.79 -14.33
N TYR A 21 -20.38 0.35 -13.87
CA TYR A 21 -21.15 1.57 -13.59
C TYR A 21 -20.92 2.63 -14.67
N SER A 22 -21.93 3.46 -14.96
CA SER A 22 -21.70 4.69 -15.73
C SER A 22 -20.83 5.68 -14.95
N ASP A 23 -20.27 6.68 -15.62
CA ASP A 23 -19.46 7.70 -14.94
C ASP A 23 -20.30 8.53 -13.96
N GLU A 24 -21.58 8.78 -14.26
CA GLU A 24 -22.51 9.45 -13.35
C GLU A 24 -22.77 8.63 -12.09
N LYS A 25 -22.98 7.32 -12.24
CA LYS A 25 -23.17 6.42 -11.09
C LYS A 25 -21.91 6.32 -10.25
N ASN A 26 -20.74 6.25 -10.88
CA ASN A 26 -19.46 6.29 -10.18
C ASN A 26 -19.28 7.62 -9.42
N LEU A 27 -19.63 8.75 -10.03
CA LEU A 27 -19.58 10.07 -9.38
C LEU A 27 -20.54 10.17 -8.18
N GLU A 28 -21.75 9.62 -8.29
CA GLU A 28 -22.71 9.55 -7.19
C GLU A 28 -22.17 8.73 -6.00
N VAL A 29 -21.51 7.59 -6.28
CA VAL A 29 -21.06 6.64 -5.26
C VAL A 29 -19.71 7.03 -4.65
N PHE A 30 -18.74 7.43 -5.47
CA PHE A 30 -17.35 7.64 -5.07
C PHE A 30 -16.93 9.13 -5.11
N GLY A 31 -17.80 10.02 -5.57
CA GLY A 31 -17.52 11.46 -5.61
C GLY A 31 -16.30 11.81 -6.48
N LYS A 32 -15.53 12.80 -6.04
CA LYS A 32 -14.35 13.28 -6.79
C LYS A 32 -13.29 12.18 -7.03
N CYS A 33 -13.28 11.12 -6.22
CA CYS A 33 -12.35 10.01 -6.37
C CYS A 33 -12.58 9.18 -7.64
N SER A 34 -13.77 9.28 -8.26
CA SER A 34 -14.07 8.61 -9.53
C SER A 34 -13.81 9.47 -10.77
N ASN A 35 -13.07 10.57 -10.65
CA ASN A 35 -12.69 11.42 -11.79
C ASN A 35 -12.13 10.56 -12.94
N PRO A 36 -12.73 10.59 -14.16
CA PRO A 36 -12.22 9.86 -15.32
C PRO A 36 -10.76 10.20 -15.67
N ASN A 37 -10.32 11.40 -15.31
CA ASN A 37 -8.94 11.87 -15.50
C ASN A 37 -8.02 11.60 -14.30
N TRP A 38 -8.41 10.69 -13.41
CA TRP A 38 -7.64 10.27 -12.23
C TRP A 38 -7.42 11.39 -11.20
N HIS A 39 -6.78 11.04 -10.10
CA HIS A 39 -6.18 11.94 -9.13
C HIS A 39 -5.04 11.19 -8.44
N GLY A 40 -4.29 11.83 -7.54
CA GLY A 40 -3.20 11.16 -6.84
C GLY A 40 -3.00 11.66 -5.43
N HIS A 41 -2.17 10.93 -4.69
CA HIS A 41 -1.83 11.21 -3.30
C HIS A 41 -0.34 10.96 -3.05
N ASN A 42 0.15 11.61 -2.01
CA ASN A 42 1.41 11.29 -1.38
C ASN A 42 1.07 10.39 -0.19
N TYR A 43 1.22 9.08 -0.37
CA TYR A 43 0.85 8.09 0.62
C TYR A 43 1.95 7.95 1.67
N GLU A 44 1.54 7.81 2.93
CA GLU A 44 2.41 7.39 4.03
C GLU A 44 2.08 5.94 4.41
N LEU A 45 3.09 5.08 4.38
CA LEU A 45 2.95 3.67 4.74
C LEU A 45 3.63 3.42 6.08
N PHE A 46 2.86 2.97 7.06
CA PHE A 46 3.35 2.56 8.38
C PHE A 46 3.27 1.05 8.50
N VAL A 47 4.41 0.37 8.57
CA VAL A 47 4.48 -1.08 8.80
C VAL A 47 4.99 -1.31 10.21
N THR A 48 4.17 -2.00 11.00
CA THR A 48 4.48 -2.31 12.40
C THR A 48 4.72 -3.80 12.54
N VAL A 49 5.89 -4.17 13.06
CA VAL A 49 6.21 -5.54 13.46
C VAL A 49 6.30 -5.64 14.98
N LYS A 50 6.10 -6.85 15.49
CA LYS A 50 5.94 -7.13 16.91
C LYS A 50 6.79 -8.34 17.29
N GLY A 51 7.51 -8.26 18.40
CA GLY A 51 8.29 -9.38 18.90
C GLY A 51 8.97 -9.09 20.23
N GLU A 52 9.69 -10.07 20.74
CA GLU A 52 10.61 -9.87 21.86
C GLU A 52 11.95 -9.36 21.32
N PRO A 53 12.56 -8.33 21.94
CA PRO A 53 13.93 -7.97 21.64
C PRO A 53 14.85 -9.17 21.84
N ASP A 54 15.63 -9.49 20.82
CA ASP A 54 16.69 -10.49 20.92
C ASP A 54 17.68 -10.10 22.05
N PRO A 55 18.07 -11.03 22.94
CA PRO A 55 18.84 -10.69 24.14
C PRO A 55 20.28 -10.25 23.85
N GLU A 56 20.82 -10.56 22.68
CA GLU A 56 22.19 -10.17 22.30
C GLU A 56 22.21 -8.85 21.54
N THR A 57 21.25 -8.63 20.64
CA THR A 57 21.20 -7.48 19.72
C THR A 57 20.22 -6.40 20.15
N GLY A 58 19.23 -6.72 20.97
CA GLY A 58 18.13 -5.84 21.36
C GLY A 58 17.11 -5.56 20.25
N PHE A 59 17.20 -6.24 19.11
CA PHE A 59 16.31 -6.01 17.97
C PHE A 59 15.11 -6.96 18.00
N VAL A 60 13.93 -6.43 17.67
CA VAL A 60 12.78 -7.27 17.26
C VAL A 60 12.99 -7.77 15.83
N MET A 61 13.49 -6.89 14.97
CA MET A 61 13.89 -7.17 13.59
C MET A 61 14.94 -6.13 13.19
N ASN A 62 15.86 -6.49 12.30
CA ASN A 62 16.73 -5.51 11.67
C ASN A 62 15.93 -4.57 10.76
N LEU A 63 15.84 -3.28 11.12
CA LEU A 63 15.08 -2.29 10.37
C LEU A 63 15.61 -2.03 8.95
N ARG A 64 16.87 -2.38 8.66
CA ARG A 64 17.40 -2.35 7.28
C ARG A 64 16.74 -3.44 6.43
N THR A 65 16.63 -4.65 6.95
CA THR A 65 15.94 -5.76 6.27
C THR A 65 14.48 -5.42 6.02
N LEU A 66 13.77 -4.87 7.01
CA LEU A 66 12.40 -4.40 6.82
C LEU A 66 12.30 -3.31 5.72
N SER A 67 13.26 -2.39 5.68
CA SER A 67 13.36 -1.38 4.61
C SER A 67 13.45 -2.00 3.22
N GLU A 68 14.33 -2.98 3.05
CA GLU A 68 14.61 -3.61 1.76
C GLU A 68 13.41 -4.44 1.31
N ILE A 69 12.74 -5.13 2.22
CA ILE A 69 11.49 -5.85 1.93
C ILE A 69 10.41 -4.87 1.48
N MET A 70 10.16 -3.81 2.26
CA MET A 70 9.16 -2.78 1.91
C MET A 70 9.45 -2.14 0.56
N LEU A 71 10.72 -1.80 0.29
CA LEU A 71 11.14 -1.20 -0.96
C LEU A 71 10.83 -2.12 -2.16
N ASN A 72 11.39 -3.33 -2.15
CA ASN A 72 11.33 -4.26 -3.27
C ASN A 72 9.93 -4.84 -3.51
N ARG A 73 9.14 -5.03 -2.44
CA ARG A 73 7.82 -5.68 -2.51
C ARG A 73 6.67 -4.69 -2.71
N VAL A 74 6.85 -3.42 -2.30
CA VAL A 74 5.76 -2.45 -2.21
C VAL A 74 6.12 -1.14 -2.87
N ILE A 75 7.17 -0.44 -2.40
CA ILE A 75 7.44 0.93 -2.83
C ILE A 75 7.82 1.01 -4.31
N ASP A 76 8.72 0.16 -4.81
CA ASP A 76 9.13 0.16 -6.23
C ASP A 76 7.96 -0.13 -7.19
N LYS A 77 6.94 -0.83 -6.69
CA LYS A 77 5.73 -1.14 -7.45
C LYS A 77 4.69 -0.03 -7.42
N LEU A 78 4.73 0.88 -6.43
CA LEU A 78 3.71 1.90 -6.21
C LEU A 78 4.19 3.33 -6.47
N ASP A 79 5.47 3.62 -6.24
CA ASP A 79 5.97 4.98 -6.34
C ASP A 79 6.06 5.45 -7.79
N HIS A 80 5.51 6.64 -8.04
CA HIS A 80 5.31 7.23 -9.35
C HIS A 80 4.53 6.34 -10.32
N LYS A 81 3.54 5.58 -9.82
CA LYS A 81 2.68 4.68 -10.61
C LYS A 81 1.20 5.05 -10.56
N ASN A 82 0.45 4.58 -11.55
CA ASN A 82 -1.00 4.49 -11.50
C ASN A 82 -1.43 3.14 -10.89
N VAL A 83 -2.07 3.18 -9.72
CA VAL A 83 -2.48 2.00 -8.95
C VAL A 83 -3.41 1.07 -9.72
N ASN A 84 -4.30 1.62 -10.55
CA ASN A 84 -5.26 0.82 -11.29
C ASN A 84 -4.65 0.13 -12.52
N LEU A 85 -3.56 0.69 -13.07
CA LEU A 85 -3.03 0.28 -14.39
C LEU A 85 -1.69 -0.45 -14.29
N GLU A 86 -0.83 -0.06 -13.36
CA GLU A 86 0.58 -0.49 -13.32
C GLU A 86 0.92 -1.42 -12.15
N VAL A 87 0.03 -1.52 -11.15
CA VAL A 87 0.30 -2.27 -9.91
C VAL A 87 -0.33 -3.65 -9.98
N ASP A 88 0.50 -4.67 -10.19
CA ASP A 88 0.11 -6.06 -10.37
C ASP A 88 -0.81 -6.59 -9.26
N PHE A 89 -0.46 -6.34 -8.00
CA PHE A 89 -1.26 -6.81 -6.86
C PHE A 89 -2.57 -6.03 -6.64
N MET A 90 -2.82 -4.96 -7.42
CA MET A 90 -4.07 -4.20 -7.43
C MET A 90 -4.92 -4.46 -8.67
N ALA A 91 -4.45 -5.28 -9.63
CA ALA A 91 -5.21 -5.62 -10.82
C ALA A 91 -6.59 -6.21 -10.47
N GLY A 92 -7.64 -5.64 -11.06
CA GLY A 92 -9.03 -6.05 -10.83
C GLY A 92 -9.62 -5.67 -9.47
N LYS A 93 -8.90 -4.93 -8.63
CA LYS A 93 -9.38 -4.45 -7.32
C LYS A 93 -9.83 -2.99 -7.40
N LEU A 94 -10.77 -2.62 -6.52
CA LEU A 94 -11.07 -1.21 -6.29
C LEU A 94 -9.87 -0.57 -5.59
N ALA A 95 -9.34 0.51 -6.15
CA ALA A 95 -8.18 1.23 -5.60
C ALA A 95 -8.56 2.12 -4.39
N SER A 96 -9.30 1.58 -3.42
CA SER A 96 -9.52 2.27 -2.13
C SER A 96 -8.29 2.08 -1.23
N THR A 97 -8.14 2.96 -0.23
CA THR A 97 -7.02 2.85 0.73
C THR A 97 -7.09 1.54 1.52
N GLU A 98 -8.29 1.06 1.84
CA GLU A 98 -8.52 -0.20 2.55
C GLU A 98 -8.02 -1.40 1.72
N ASN A 99 -8.40 -1.47 0.45
CA ASN A 99 -7.94 -2.55 -0.44
C ASN A 99 -6.44 -2.46 -0.72
N LEU A 100 -5.91 -1.25 -0.84
CA LEU A 100 -4.48 -1.04 -0.98
C LEU A 100 -3.72 -1.53 0.26
N ALA A 101 -4.20 -1.23 1.47
CA ALA A 101 -3.60 -1.72 2.71
C ALA A 101 -3.61 -3.25 2.82
N VAL A 102 -4.73 -3.90 2.47
CA VAL A 102 -4.82 -5.38 2.41
C VAL A 102 -3.88 -5.97 1.36
N ALA A 103 -3.80 -5.35 0.18
CA ALA A 103 -2.92 -5.85 -0.87
C ALA A 103 -1.45 -5.69 -0.50
N ILE A 104 -1.07 -4.57 0.12
CA ILE A 104 0.27 -4.34 0.68
C ILE A 104 0.59 -5.36 1.77
N TRP A 105 -0.35 -5.65 2.68
CA TRP A 105 -0.19 -6.69 3.70
C TRP A 105 0.22 -8.02 3.08
N HIS A 106 -0.49 -8.47 2.03
CA HIS A 106 -0.16 -9.72 1.35
C HIS A 106 1.20 -9.70 0.63
N GLN A 107 1.75 -8.53 0.30
CA GLN A 107 3.13 -8.44 -0.22
C GLN A 107 4.19 -8.56 0.88
N LEU A 108 3.83 -8.33 2.15
CA LEU A 108 4.75 -8.23 3.27
C LEU A 108 4.66 -9.39 4.26
N GLU A 109 3.50 -10.04 4.40
CA GLU A 109 3.26 -11.07 5.41
C GLU A 109 4.28 -12.20 5.35
N GLU A 110 4.44 -12.86 4.20
CA GLU A 110 5.40 -13.96 4.04
C GLU A 110 6.87 -13.55 4.25
N PRO A 111 7.41 -12.48 3.63
CA PRO A 111 8.80 -12.10 3.82
C PRO A 111 9.14 -11.49 5.20
N VAL A 112 8.14 -11.09 5.98
CA VAL A 112 8.32 -10.50 7.33
C VAL A 112 8.07 -11.50 8.46
N SER A 113 7.30 -12.57 8.20
CA SER A 113 6.91 -13.58 9.20
C SER A 113 8.06 -14.48 9.65
#